data_AF-A0A6I1R297-F1
#
_entry.id   AF-A0A6I1R297-F1
#
_cell.length_a   1.000
_cell.length_b   1.000
_cell.length_c   1.000
_cell.angle_alpha   90.00
_cell.angle_beta   90.00
_cell.angle_gamma   90.00
#
_symmetry.space_group_name_H-M   'P 1'
#
loop_
_entity.id
_entity.type
_entity.pdbx_description
1 polymer ?
#
loop_
_entity_poly.entity_id
_entity_poly.type
_entity_poly.pdbx_seq_one_letter_code
_entity_poly.pdbx_strand_id
1 'polypeptide(L)'
;MRSFGFRQFPDPCGVVAIFNKPNLSAAQTALQTTRGELPVDWTTPHGSDKSYLKNHDAWRKIVTLILNNDEIHKALNVNECLDVMEESYREQAAGRAVNRPTCHSYLPHSLPNSTYSFKSVDGGVGKLGVLALRVTSDIVQEQQVHGSTRLEKLPLAKGMFVGLVQLFSAETGEILAIMPDGVIQQTRVGVTSALGMKVMARKNSQVMGLIGSGGQAKAHYRFMTAMMGLTKVKVFSPNPEHRKAFTAEMEKETGVQGEPVSSAEEAVQGCDVVCSATNSSGPVLKADWLEAGMHYNSIREFETDIAALEKCDVIAIHTSFGGIQHYQPPGINDDMPGVRREKPRDWTKYPEICDLIAGKAPTRTNNRQITFFLNNVGTGVQFAAMGYCAYKAAKEKGLGHEIPSEWFLQDIKP
;
A
#
# COMPACT_ATOMS: atom_id res chain seq x y z
N MET A 1 -0.16 3.52 -66.73
CA MET A 1 -0.03 5.00 -66.74
C MET A 1 -0.90 5.52 -65.60
N ARG A 2 -0.49 6.21 -64.54
CA ARG A 2 0.76 6.84 -64.09
C ARG A 2 0.81 6.70 -62.55
N SER A 3 1.99 6.45 -62.02
CA SER A 3 2.39 6.67 -60.62
C SER A 3 2.47 8.17 -60.30
N PHE A 4 2.36 8.56 -59.01
CA PHE A 4 2.93 9.75 -58.32
C PHE A 4 2.23 9.82 -56.94
N GLY A 5 2.85 10.09 -55.80
CA GLY A 5 4.22 10.43 -55.42
C GLY A 5 4.17 10.92 -53.95
N PHE A 6 5.07 10.40 -53.11
CA PHE A 6 5.27 10.83 -51.72
C PHE A 6 5.74 12.30 -51.69
N ARG A 7 5.22 13.10 -50.74
CA ARG A 7 5.74 14.43 -50.39
C ARG A 7 6.46 14.37 -49.03
N GLN A 8 7.77 14.63 -49.07
CA GLN A 8 8.62 15.09 -47.97
C GLN A 8 8.37 16.57 -47.68
N PHE A 9 8.63 17.01 -46.44
CA PHE A 9 9.26 18.29 -46.00
C PHE A 9 9.10 18.43 -44.45
N PRO A 10 9.90 19.24 -43.72
CA PRO A 10 11.31 19.03 -43.36
C PRO A 10 11.59 19.16 -41.83
N ASP A 11 12.77 18.72 -41.37
CA ASP A 11 13.36 19.08 -40.06
C ASP A 11 13.71 20.58 -40.00
N PRO A 12 13.67 21.19 -38.80
CA PRO A 12 14.84 21.97 -38.39
C PRO A 12 15.20 21.90 -36.90
N CYS A 13 16.47 22.26 -36.65
CA CYS A 13 17.13 22.65 -35.40
C CYS A 13 17.82 21.55 -34.57
N GLY A 14 19.09 21.37 -34.89
CA GLY A 14 20.07 20.70 -34.04
C GLY A 14 20.54 21.58 -32.87
N VAL A 15 20.77 20.92 -31.74
CA VAL A 15 21.62 21.38 -30.65
C VAL A 15 22.63 20.28 -30.37
N VAL A 16 23.90 20.57 -30.60
CA VAL A 16 25.02 19.68 -30.30
C VAL A 16 25.33 19.80 -28.81
N ALA A 17 25.06 18.74 -28.04
CA ALA A 17 25.54 18.60 -26.67
C ALA A 17 26.75 17.65 -26.64
N ILE A 18 27.91 18.21 -26.35
CA ILE A 18 29.16 17.48 -26.11
C ILE A 18 29.07 16.85 -24.72
N PHE A 19 28.86 15.53 -24.65
CA PHE A 19 28.95 14.78 -23.39
C PHE A 19 30.40 14.37 -23.12
N ASN A 20 30.99 15.00 -22.11
CA ASN A 20 32.25 14.56 -21.51
C ASN A 20 31.94 13.34 -20.60
N LYS A 21 32.57 12.19 -20.86
CA LYS A 21 32.39 10.96 -20.05
C LYS A 21 33.02 11.14 -18.66
N PRO A 22 32.31 10.91 -17.54
CA PRO A 22 32.95 10.74 -16.25
C PRO A 22 33.57 9.34 -16.12
N ASN A 23 34.76 9.30 -15.53
CA ASN A 23 35.55 8.11 -15.22
C ASN A 23 34.77 7.09 -14.37
N LEU A 24 34.60 5.88 -14.90
CA LEU A 24 33.87 4.76 -14.30
C LEU A 24 34.60 4.01 -13.17
N SER A 25 35.80 4.45 -12.77
CA SER A 25 36.64 3.66 -11.85
C SER A 25 36.40 3.92 -10.35
N ALA A 26 35.59 4.92 -9.98
CA ALA A 26 35.34 5.25 -8.57
C ALA A 26 34.04 4.66 -8.00
N ALA A 27 33.12 4.19 -8.85
CA ALA A 27 31.81 3.68 -8.43
C ALA A 27 31.80 2.17 -8.09
N GLN A 28 32.86 1.43 -8.42
CA GLN A 28 32.92 -0.02 -8.25
C GLN A 28 33.26 -0.50 -6.83
N THR A 29 33.74 0.39 -5.95
CA THR A 29 34.23 -0.01 -4.63
C THR A 29 33.16 -0.02 -3.52
N ALA A 30 31.96 0.52 -3.76
CA ALA A 30 30.89 0.62 -2.73
C ALA A 30 29.81 -0.48 -2.81
N LEU A 31 29.89 -1.41 -3.76
CA LEU A 31 28.81 -2.36 -4.12
C LEU A 31 29.02 -3.81 -3.62
N GLN A 32 30.01 -4.07 -2.76
CA GLN A 32 30.44 -5.44 -2.44
C GLN A 32 29.83 -6.10 -1.18
N THR A 33 28.94 -5.45 -0.42
CA THR A 33 28.56 -5.97 0.91
C THR A 33 27.13 -6.50 1.10
N THR A 34 26.35 -6.77 0.04
CA THR A 34 25.03 -7.44 0.19
C THR A 34 24.68 -8.47 -0.90
N ARG A 35 25.67 -9.00 -1.63
CA ARG A 35 25.45 -10.10 -2.60
C ARG A 35 25.44 -11.46 -1.90
N GLY A 36 24.37 -11.74 -1.19
CA GLY A 36 23.98 -13.10 -0.80
C GLY A 36 22.53 -13.31 -1.22
N GLU A 37 22.29 -14.29 -2.10
CA GLU A 37 20.97 -14.73 -2.56
C GLU A 37 20.24 -13.83 -3.57
N LEU A 38 20.77 -13.77 -4.80
CA LEU A 38 20.08 -13.95 -6.09
C LEU A 38 21.07 -13.55 -7.22
N PRO A 39 21.27 -14.37 -8.26
CA PRO A 39 22.23 -14.08 -9.30
C PRO A 39 21.53 -13.29 -10.40
N VAL A 40 21.86 -12.00 -10.60
CA VAL A 40 22.05 -11.32 -11.90
C VAL A 40 22.04 -9.78 -11.71
N ASP A 41 22.89 -9.10 -12.47
CA ASP A 41 23.08 -7.65 -12.50
C ASP A 41 22.38 -7.04 -13.73
N TRP A 42 21.39 -6.19 -13.49
CA TRP A 42 20.49 -5.62 -14.51
C TRP A 42 21.08 -4.48 -15.33
N THR A 43 22.35 -4.10 -15.13
CA THR A 43 22.96 -2.96 -15.84
C THR A 43 23.60 -3.31 -17.18
N THR A 44 23.63 -4.58 -17.57
CA THR A 44 24.30 -5.04 -18.80
C THR A 44 23.30 -5.67 -19.78
N PRO A 45 23.19 -5.22 -21.04
CA PRO A 45 22.38 -5.90 -22.05
C PRO A 45 22.94 -7.32 -22.25
N HIS A 46 22.18 -8.32 -21.83
CA HIS A 46 22.58 -9.70 -22.05
C HIS A 46 22.37 -10.01 -23.54
N GLY A 47 23.48 -10.17 -24.27
CA GLY A 47 23.47 -10.81 -25.57
C GLY A 47 22.94 -12.25 -25.45
N SER A 48 22.93 -13.00 -26.55
CA SER A 48 22.41 -14.37 -26.69
C SER A 48 23.05 -15.46 -25.78
N ASP A 49 23.75 -15.08 -24.72
CA ASP A 49 24.34 -15.99 -23.75
C ASP A 49 23.27 -16.57 -22.82
N LYS A 50 23.01 -17.86 -22.99
CA LYS A 50 22.10 -18.69 -22.19
C LYS A 50 22.76 -19.26 -20.91
N SER A 51 23.93 -18.77 -20.51
CA SER A 51 24.68 -19.26 -19.34
C SER A 51 23.89 -19.18 -18.02
N TYR A 52 22.92 -18.27 -17.89
CA TYR A 52 22.00 -18.19 -16.75
C TYR A 52 21.10 -19.43 -16.57
N LEU A 53 20.85 -20.20 -17.64
CA LEU A 53 20.10 -21.46 -17.57
C LEU A 53 20.92 -22.62 -16.97
N LYS A 54 22.24 -22.47 -16.78
CA LYS A 54 23.11 -23.57 -16.32
C LYS A 54 23.03 -23.87 -14.81
N ASN A 55 22.32 -23.07 -14.02
CA ASN A 55 22.11 -23.30 -12.58
C ASN A 55 20.90 -24.21 -12.26
N HIS A 56 20.63 -25.20 -13.11
CA HIS A 56 19.43 -26.07 -13.05
C HIS A 56 19.17 -26.73 -11.68
N ASP A 57 20.20 -27.07 -10.90
CA ASP A 57 20.04 -27.71 -9.59
C ASP A 57 19.67 -26.74 -8.46
N ALA A 58 19.98 -25.44 -8.59
CA ALA A 58 19.56 -24.41 -7.64
C ALA A 58 18.07 -24.07 -7.82
N TRP A 59 17.58 -24.05 -9.06
CA TRP A 59 16.18 -23.80 -9.41
C TRP A 59 15.25 -24.95 -9.00
N ARG A 60 15.74 -26.21 -9.04
CA ARG A 60 14.98 -27.41 -8.61
C ARG A 60 14.62 -27.45 -7.13
N LYS A 61 15.22 -26.62 -6.28
CA LYS A 61 14.94 -26.56 -4.83
C LYS A 61 13.95 -25.47 -4.45
N ILE A 62 13.44 -24.69 -5.40
CA ILE A 62 12.47 -23.65 -5.10
C ILE A 62 11.13 -24.31 -4.82
N VAL A 63 10.65 -24.14 -3.60
CA VAL A 63 9.33 -24.56 -3.13
C VAL A 63 8.42 -23.34 -3.05
N THR A 64 7.15 -23.53 -3.41
CA THR A 64 6.13 -22.51 -3.25
C THR A 64 5.61 -22.58 -1.82
N LEU A 65 5.49 -21.43 -1.16
CA LEU A 65 5.02 -21.38 0.23
C LEU A 65 3.54 -21.02 0.33
N ILE A 66 2.77 -21.84 1.04
CA ILE A 66 1.41 -21.51 1.46
C ILE A 66 1.46 -21.00 2.90
N LEU A 67 0.93 -19.80 3.14
CA LEU A 67 0.88 -19.19 4.46
C LEU A 67 -0.55 -19.01 4.93
N ASN A 68 -0.76 -19.00 6.24
CA ASN A 68 -2.00 -18.55 6.88
C ASN A 68 -1.81 -17.23 7.67
N ASN A 69 -2.90 -16.62 8.14
CA ASN A 69 -2.83 -15.33 8.85
C ASN A 69 -1.98 -15.37 10.12
N ASP A 70 -2.01 -16.48 10.89
CA ASP A 70 -1.25 -16.60 12.13
C ASP A 70 0.25 -16.68 11.86
N GLU A 71 0.63 -17.39 10.80
CA GLU A 71 2.02 -17.47 10.33
C GLU A 71 2.52 -16.11 9.84
N ILE A 72 1.72 -15.40 9.03
CA ILE A 72 2.07 -14.04 8.58
C ILE A 72 2.24 -13.12 9.80
N HIS A 73 1.32 -13.16 10.76
CA HIS A 73 1.41 -12.34 11.97
C HIS A 73 2.66 -12.65 12.80
N LYS A 74 3.07 -13.92 12.90
CA LYS A 74 4.31 -14.33 13.58
C LYS A 74 5.57 -14.01 12.77
N ALA A 75 5.47 -13.98 11.44
CA ALA A 75 6.58 -13.74 10.53
C ALA A 75 6.96 -12.25 10.51
N LEU A 76 5.99 -11.35 10.31
CA LEU A 76 6.27 -9.94 10.05
C LEU A 76 7.05 -9.25 11.18
N ASN A 77 8.11 -8.55 10.79
CA ASN A 77 8.89 -7.67 11.66
C ASN A 77 8.52 -6.21 11.38
N VAL A 78 8.23 -5.44 12.43
CA VAL A 78 7.76 -4.05 12.31
C VAL A 78 8.77 -3.15 11.58
N ASN A 79 10.05 -3.21 11.97
CA ASN A 79 11.09 -2.35 11.39
C ASN A 79 11.37 -2.74 9.93
N GLU A 80 11.43 -4.04 9.64
CA GLU A 80 11.64 -4.51 8.27
C GLU A 80 10.50 -4.09 7.34
N CYS A 81 9.24 -4.16 7.80
CA CYS A 81 8.10 -3.66 7.04
C CYS A 81 8.23 -2.16 6.71
N LEU A 82 8.68 -1.35 7.67
CA LEU A 82 8.90 0.09 7.47
C LEU A 82 10.01 0.34 6.45
N ASP A 83 11.16 -0.33 6.60
CA ASP A 83 12.33 -0.16 5.75
C ASP A 83 12.05 -0.63 4.31
N VAL A 84 11.46 -1.81 4.13
CA VAL A 84 11.14 -2.38 2.80
C VAL A 84 10.10 -1.54 2.07
N MET A 85 9.07 -1.02 2.76
CA MET A 85 8.09 -0.15 2.12
C MET A 85 8.68 1.20 1.74
N GLU A 86 9.51 1.80 2.59
CA GLU A 86 10.21 3.05 2.26
C GLU A 86 11.09 2.88 1.02
N GLU A 87 11.85 1.79 0.97
CA GLU A 87 12.67 1.47 -0.20
C GLU A 87 11.81 1.24 -1.45
N SER A 88 10.68 0.55 -1.30
CA SER A 88 9.73 0.32 -2.41
C SER A 88 9.17 1.63 -2.98
N TYR A 89 8.92 2.63 -2.13
CA TYR A 89 8.54 3.97 -2.60
C TYR A 89 9.70 4.72 -3.26
N ARG A 90 10.96 4.53 -2.82
CA ARG A 90 12.14 5.06 -3.53
C ARG A 90 12.27 4.45 -4.92
N GLU A 91 12.07 3.14 -5.04
CA GLU A 91 12.06 2.44 -6.33
C GLU A 91 10.92 2.95 -7.23
N GLN A 92 9.73 3.17 -6.68
CA GLN A 92 8.60 3.76 -7.43
C GLN A 92 8.94 5.16 -7.95
N ALA A 93 9.48 6.03 -7.09
CA ALA A 93 9.90 7.38 -7.49
C ALA A 93 11.02 7.33 -8.55
N ALA A 94 11.83 6.28 -8.57
CA ALA A 94 12.91 6.09 -9.53
C ALA A 94 12.47 5.36 -10.83
N GLY A 95 11.18 5.07 -10.99
CA GLY A 95 10.65 4.36 -12.17
C GLY A 95 10.99 2.88 -12.23
N ARG A 96 11.36 2.27 -11.09
CA ARG A 96 11.73 0.85 -10.96
C ARG A 96 10.71 0.01 -10.18
N ALA A 97 9.55 0.58 -9.88
CA ALA A 97 8.39 -0.13 -9.37
C ALA A 97 7.16 0.20 -10.23
N VAL A 98 6.22 -0.73 -10.30
CA VAL A 98 5.03 -0.61 -11.16
C VAL A 98 3.76 -0.90 -10.39
N ASN A 99 2.71 -0.18 -10.72
CA ASN A 99 1.35 -0.41 -10.23
C ASN A 99 0.41 -0.57 -11.42
N ARG A 100 -0.57 -1.46 -11.32
CA ARG A 100 -1.71 -1.53 -12.25
C ARG A 100 -2.97 -0.98 -11.57
N PRO A 101 -3.89 -0.30 -12.30
CA PRO A 101 -5.13 0.16 -11.71
C PRO A 101 -5.93 -1.01 -11.13
N THR A 102 -6.67 -0.73 -10.06
CA THR A 102 -7.53 -1.74 -9.44
C THR A 102 -8.65 -2.11 -10.42
N CYS A 103 -8.93 -3.41 -10.58
CA CYS A 103 -10.09 -3.88 -11.34
C CYS A 103 -11.09 -4.55 -10.43
N HIS A 104 -12.37 -4.33 -10.69
CA HIS A 104 -13.48 -5.07 -10.12
C HIS A 104 -14.29 -5.71 -11.24
N SER A 105 -14.46 -7.02 -11.15
CA SER A 105 -15.37 -7.78 -11.99
C SER A 105 -16.57 -8.21 -11.16
N TYR A 106 -17.77 -7.94 -11.66
CA TYR A 106 -19.01 -8.21 -10.94
C TYR A 106 -19.80 -9.33 -11.58
N LEU A 107 -20.47 -10.14 -10.75
CA LEU A 107 -21.49 -11.09 -11.19
C LEU A 107 -22.74 -10.94 -10.32
N PRO A 108 -23.95 -11.15 -10.88
CA PRO A 108 -25.17 -11.24 -10.09
C PRO A 108 -25.03 -12.31 -9.00
N HIS A 109 -25.56 -12.01 -7.81
CA HIS A 109 -25.63 -12.97 -6.72
C HIS A 109 -27.09 -13.39 -6.48
N SER A 110 -27.32 -14.60 -5.99
CA SER A 110 -28.67 -15.13 -5.73
C SER A 110 -29.33 -14.51 -4.49
N LEU A 111 -28.55 -13.89 -3.61
CA LEU A 111 -29.08 -13.15 -2.46
C LEU A 111 -29.63 -11.78 -2.88
N PRO A 112 -30.71 -11.30 -2.22
CA PRO A 112 -31.27 -10.00 -2.53
C PRO A 112 -30.26 -8.88 -2.27
N ASN A 113 -30.31 -7.85 -3.13
CA ASN A 113 -29.45 -6.65 -3.07
C ASN A 113 -27.97 -6.98 -2.89
N SER A 114 -27.51 -8.07 -3.51
CA SER A 114 -26.16 -8.57 -3.37
C SER A 114 -25.49 -8.78 -4.72
N THR A 115 -24.18 -8.57 -4.75
CA THR A 115 -23.34 -8.72 -5.93
C THR A 115 -22.07 -9.46 -5.56
N TYR A 116 -21.67 -10.43 -6.39
CA TYR A 116 -20.34 -11.00 -6.31
C TYR A 116 -19.35 -10.00 -6.91
N SER A 117 -18.30 -9.65 -6.16
CA SER A 117 -17.28 -8.69 -6.57
C SER A 117 -15.90 -9.33 -6.46
N PHE A 118 -15.29 -9.64 -7.60
CA PHE A 118 -13.90 -10.06 -7.69
C PHE A 118 -13.01 -8.84 -7.93
N LYS A 119 -12.16 -8.49 -6.95
CA LYS A 119 -11.24 -7.36 -7.06
C LYS A 119 -9.83 -7.87 -7.31
N SER A 120 -9.09 -7.29 -8.26
CA SER A 120 -7.66 -7.55 -8.48
C SER A 120 -6.83 -6.26 -8.43
N VAL A 121 -5.64 -6.36 -7.84
CA VAL A 121 -4.61 -5.32 -7.78
C VAL A 121 -3.26 -6.00 -7.92
N ASP A 122 -2.40 -5.49 -8.80
CA ASP A 122 -1.03 -5.99 -8.92
C ASP A 122 -0.03 -4.86 -9.09
N GLY A 123 1.21 -5.20 -8.74
CA GLY A 123 2.36 -4.31 -8.82
C GLY A 123 3.62 -5.04 -8.41
N GLY A 124 4.76 -4.47 -8.78
CA GLY A 124 6.07 -5.09 -8.56
C GLY A 124 7.11 -4.06 -8.19
N VAL A 125 8.17 -4.54 -7.52
CA VAL A 125 9.29 -3.72 -7.06
C VAL A 125 10.57 -4.37 -7.57
N GLY A 126 11.26 -3.70 -8.50
CA GLY A 126 12.42 -4.25 -9.19
C GLY A 126 13.52 -4.68 -8.21
N LYS A 127 13.87 -3.83 -7.24
CA LYS A 127 14.89 -4.15 -6.23
C LYS A 127 14.56 -5.35 -5.34
N LEU A 128 13.29 -5.63 -5.10
CA LEU A 128 12.87 -6.82 -4.34
C LEU A 128 12.81 -8.07 -5.21
N GLY A 129 12.87 -7.93 -6.54
CA GLY A 129 12.77 -9.04 -7.48
C GLY A 129 11.39 -9.71 -7.48
N VAL A 130 10.33 -8.99 -7.08
CA VAL A 130 8.99 -9.58 -6.95
C VAL A 130 7.87 -8.75 -7.57
N LEU A 131 6.83 -9.47 -8.00
CA LEU A 131 5.51 -8.94 -8.33
C LEU A 131 4.47 -9.60 -7.43
N ALA A 132 3.50 -8.82 -6.95
CA ALA A 132 2.35 -9.36 -6.23
C ALA A 132 1.07 -9.18 -7.02
N LEU A 133 0.23 -10.21 -7.04
CA LEU A 133 -1.17 -10.15 -7.44
C LEU A 133 -2.03 -10.37 -6.20
N ARG A 134 -2.73 -9.32 -5.80
CA ARG A 134 -3.74 -9.37 -4.74
C ARG A 134 -5.13 -9.50 -5.34
N VAL A 135 -5.90 -10.46 -4.83
CA VAL A 135 -7.31 -10.65 -5.19
C VAL A 135 -8.20 -10.66 -3.97
N THR A 136 -9.45 -10.18 -4.08
CA THR A 136 -10.53 -10.59 -3.18
C THR A 136 -11.71 -11.16 -3.95
N SER A 137 -12.35 -12.14 -3.35
CA SER A 137 -13.55 -12.79 -3.84
C SER A 137 -14.67 -12.49 -2.83
N ASP A 138 -15.29 -11.32 -2.99
CA ASP A 138 -16.24 -10.77 -2.03
C ASP A 138 -17.68 -10.96 -2.48
N ILE A 139 -18.60 -11.13 -1.53
CA ILE A 139 -20.04 -10.93 -1.75
C ILE A 139 -20.41 -9.66 -1.01
N VAL A 140 -20.88 -8.66 -1.74
CA VAL A 140 -21.23 -7.34 -1.21
C VAL A 140 -22.74 -7.20 -1.22
N GLN A 141 -23.31 -6.82 -0.08
CA GLN A 141 -24.74 -6.60 0.08
C GLN A 141 -25.02 -5.16 0.50
N GLU A 142 -26.06 -4.57 -0.08
CA GLU A 142 -26.62 -3.30 0.39
C GLU A 142 -27.59 -3.55 1.54
N GLN A 143 -27.36 -2.85 2.65
CA GLN A 143 -28.23 -2.88 3.82
C GLN A 143 -28.69 -1.47 4.18
N GLN A 144 -29.96 -1.33 4.54
CA GLN A 144 -30.50 -0.09 5.06
C GLN A 144 -30.23 0.00 6.56
N VAL A 145 -29.43 0.98 6.97
CA VAL A 145 -29.10 1.26 8.38
C VAL A 145 -29.42 2.72 8.67
N HIS A 146 -30.36 2.97 9.57
CA HIS A 146 -30.79 4.32 9.98
C HIS A 146 -31.13 5.25 8.79
N GLY A 147 -31.83 4.73 7.76
CA GLY A 147 -32.21 5.50 6.57
C GLY A 147 -31.07 5.74 5.58
N SER A 148 -29.90 5.13 5.78
CA SER A 148 -28.75 5.20 4.87
C SER A 148 -28.39 3.82 4.31
N THR A 149 -27.96 3.79 3.05
CA THR A 149 -27.50 2.55 2.41
C THR A 149 -26.04 2.28 2.78
N ARG A 150 -25.81 1.19 3.51
CA ARG A 150 -24.48 0.71 3.88
C ARG A 150 -24.11 -0.50 3.04
N LEU A 151 -22.86 -0.57 2.60
CA LEU A 151 -22.31 -1.77 1.99
C LEU A 151 -21.70 -2.65 3.06
N GLU A 152 -22.09 -3.91 3.06
CA GLU A 152 -21.51 -4.94 3.92
C GLU A 152 -20.91 -6.05 3.05
N LYS A 153 -19.73 -6.54 3.45
CA LYS A 153 -19.17 -7.76 2.89
C LYS A 153 -19.67 -8.95 3.70
N LEU A 154 -20.23 -9.95 3.04
CA LEU A 154 -20.76 -11.13 3.69
C LEU A 154 -19.69 -12.24 3.78
N PRO A 155 -19.45 -12.84 4.97
CA PRO A 155 -18.46 -13.88 5.16
C PRO A 155 -19.01 -15.27 4.75
N LEU A 156 -19.47 -15.42 3.52
CA LEU A 156 -20.16 -16.63 3.06
C LEU A 156 -19.24 -17.84 2.84
N ALA A 157 -17.93 -17.61 2.72
CA ALA A 157 -16.95 -18.69 2.56
C ALA A 157 -16.66 -19.33 3.92
N LYS A 158 -17.49 -20.31 4.32
CA LYS A 158 -17.37 -21.02 5.62
C LYS A 158 -17.33 -20.07 6.83
N GLY A 159 -18.08 -18.96 6.78
CA GLY A 159 -18.06 -17.95 7.84
C GLY A 159 -16.85 -17.00 7.80
N MET A 160 -16.10 -16.98 6.69
CA MET A 160 -14.89 -16.18 6.52
C MET A 160 -14.90 -15.35 5.23
N PHE A 161 -13.91 -14.48 5.08
CA PHE A 161 -13.64 -13.69 3.88
C PHE A 161 -12.51 -14.31 3.06
N VAL A 162 -12.54 -14.12 1.73
CA VAL A 162 -11.50 -14.63 0.82
C VAL A 162 -10.76 -13.48 0.18
N GLY A 163 -9.51 -13.30 0.60
CA GLY A 163 -8.55 -12.42 -0.03
C GLY A 163 -7.18 -13.07 -0.02
N LEU A 164 -6.47 -12.97 -1.14
CA LEU A 164 -5.19 -13.64 -1.36
C LEU A 164 -4.18 -12.67 -1.94
N VAL A 165 -2.92 -12.83 -1.56
CA VAL A 165 -1.74 -12.29 -2.22
C VAL A 165 -0.98 -13.47 -2.79
N GLN A 166 -0.74 -13.43 -4.10
CA GLN A 166 0.16 -14.34 -4.82
C GLN A 166 1.42 -13.56 -5.14
N LEU A 167 2.56 -14.06 -4.68
CA LEU A 167 3.86 -13.44 -4.87
C LEU A 167 4.63 -14.20 -5.94
N PHE A 168 5.17 -13.50 -6.93
CA PHE A 168 5.91 -14.05 -8.06
C PHE A 168 7.33 -13.53 -8.06
N SER A 169 8.26 -14.37 -8.48
CA SER A 169 9.63 -14.00 -8.82
C SER A 169 9.62 -13.25 -10.15
N ALA A 170 10.10 -12.01 -10.16
CA ALA A 170 10.28 -11.25 -11.40
C ALA A 170 11.47 -11.78 -12.25
N GLU A 171 12.35 -12.56 -11.64
CA GLU A 171 13.52 -13.17 -12.28
C GLU A 171 13.15 -14.45 -13.03
N THR A 172 12.37 -15.34 -12.40
CA THR A 172 12.06 -16.66 -12.95
C THR A 172 10.65 -16.80 -13.49
N GLY A 173 9.74 -15.91 -13.09
CA GLY A 173 8.30 -16.06 -13.34
C GLY A 173 7.61 -17.08 -12.43
N GLU A 174 8.34 -17.75 -11.52
CA GLU A 174 7.77 -18.73 -10.60
C GLU A 174 6.92 -18.06 -9.52
N ILE A 175 5.92 -18.79 -9.04
CA ILE A 175 5.18 -18.42 -7.85
C ILE A 175 6.02 -18.75 -6.60
N LEU A 176 6.22 -17.74 -5.75
CA LEU A 176 6.99 -17.86 -4.51
C LEU A 176 6.09 -18.20 -3.33
N ALA A 177 4.93 -17.56 -3.26
CA ALA A 177 4.00 -17.77 -2.15
C ALA A 177 2.55 -17.46 -2.50
N ILE A 178 1.63 -18.14 -1.82
CA ILE A 178 0.20 -17.81 -1.77
C ILE A 178 -0.18 -17.63 -0.30
N MET A 179 -0.76 -16.47 0.03
CA MET A 179 -1.03 -16.09 1.41
C MET A 179 -2.32 -15.27 1.52
N PRO A 180 -3.08 -15.36 2.63
CA PRO A 180 -4.22 -14.47 2.88
C PRO A 180 -3.80 -12.99 2.90
N ASP A 181 -4.67 -12.11 2.38
CA ASP A 181 -4.37 -10.68 2.35
C ASP A 181 -4.70 -9.95 3.66
N GLY A 182 -5.38 -10.58 4.61
CA GLY A 182 -5.95 -9.91 5.79
C GLY A 182 -4.92 -9.13 6.62
N VAL A 183 -3.87 -9.81 7.09
CA VAL A 183 -2.78 -9.18 7.85
C VAL A 183 -1.97 -8.23 6.97
N ILE A 184 -1.71 -8.61 5.71
CA ILE A 184 -0.94 -7.81 4.75
C ILE A 184 -1.63 -6.46 4.46
N GLN A 185 -2.96 -6.49 4.26
CA GLN A 185 -3.80 -5.32 4.00
C GLN A 185 -3.81 -4.35 5.18
N GLN A 186 -3.80 -4.84 6.43
CA GLN A 186 -3.69 -3.96 7.60
C GLN A 186 -2.29 -3.36 7.73
N THR A 187 -1.28 -4.21 7.58
CA THR A 187 0.14 -3.84 7.68
C THR A 187 0.50 -2.74 6.69
N ARG A 188 0.20 -2.94 5.40
CA ARG A 188 0.60 -2.01 4.35
C ARG A 188 0.01 -0.61 4.50
N VAL A 189 -1.22 -0.50 5.01
CA VAL A 189 -1.88 0.79 5.23
C VAL A 189 -1.22 1.50 6.41
N GLY A 190 -1.03 0.81 7.53
CA GLY A 190 -0.37 1.36 8.72
C GLY A 190 1.07 1.83 8.44
N VAL A 191 1.86 1.02 7.72
CA VAL A 191 3.23 1.38 7.31
C VAL A 191 3.23 2.62 6.42
N THR A 192 2.30 2.72 5.47
CA THR A 192 2.22 3.88 4.57
C THR A 192 1.87 5.17 5.32
N SER A 193 0.92 5.12 6.25
CA SER A 193 0.58 6.27 7.10
C SER A 193 1.74 6.66 8.02
N ALA A 194 2.49 5.68 8.54
CA ALA A 194 3.69 5.92 9.32
C ALA A 194 4.79 6.61 8.50
N LEU A 195 5.00 6.20 7.24
CA LEU A 195 5.95 6.86 6.34
C LEU A 195 5.50 8.27 5.94
N GLY A 196 4.20 8.49 5.71
CA GLY A 196 3.63 9.82 5.52
C GLY A 196 3.92 10.73 6.72
N MET A 197 3.71 10.22 7.93
CA MET A 197 4.08 10.91 9.17
C MET A 197 5.59 11.18 9.26
N LYS A 198 6.44 10.20 8.95
CA LYS A 198 7.91 10.33 9.01
C LYS A 198 8.41 11.54 8.24
N VAL A 199 7.85 11.77 7.05
CA VAL A 199 8.30 12.83 6.12
C VAL A 199 7.57 14.16 6.33
N MET A 200 6.36 14.17 6.92
CA MET A 200 5.53 15.40 7.04
C MET A 200 5.35 15.93 8.47
N ALA A 201 5.52 15.11 9.50
CA ALA A 201 5.38 15.54 10.89
C ALA A 201 6.64 16.25 11.42
N ARG A 202 6.52 16.94 12.55
CA ARG A 202 7.68 17.46 13.27
C ARG A 202 8.53 16.30 13.80
N LYS A 203 9.85 16.45 13.80
CA LYS A 203 10.78 15.40 14.27
C LYS A 203 10.70 15.15 15.77
N ASN A 204 10.15 16.10 16.53
CA ASN A 204 9.98 16.02 17.98
C ASN A 204 8.53 15.72 18.40
N SER A 205 7.68 15.19 17.52
CA SER A 205 6.32 14.79 17.89
C SER A 205 6.34 13.65 18.90
N GLN A 206 5.53 13.74 19.95
CA GLN A 206 5.46 12.80 21.06
C GLN A 206 4.04 12.29 21.34
N VAL A 207 3.01 13.10 21.06
CA VAL A 207 1.62 12.75 21.36
C VAL A 207 0.83 12.55 20.08
N MET A 208 0.23 11.37 19.93
CA MET A 208 -0.66 11.05 18.82
C MET A 208 -2.12 11.00 19.27
N GLY A 209 -3.02 11.57 18.47
CA GLY A 209 -4.46 11.34 18.52
C GLY A 209 -4.86 10.26 17.52
N LEU A 210 -5.70 9.31 17.92
CA LEU A 210 -6.20 8.23 17.07
C LEU A 210 -7.73 8.17 17.16
N ILE A 211 -8.39 8.50 16.05
CA ILE A 211 -9.84 8.39 15.90
C ILE A 211 -10.14 7.06 15.22
N GLY A 212 -10.62 6.10 16.00
CA GLY A 212 -10.89 4.72 15.59
C GLY A 212 -10.20 3.70 16.51
N SER A 213 -10.81 2.53 16.65
CA SER A 213 -10.31 1.40 17.46
C SER A 213 -10.43 0.05 16.75
N GLY A 214 -10.61 0.06 15.42
CA GLY A 214 -10.74 -1.16 14.61
C GLY A 214 -9.40 -1.74 14.15
N GLY A 215 -9.43 -2.77 13.30
CA GLY A 215 -8.22 -3.45 12.81
C GLY A 215 -7.22 -2.54 12.09
N GLN A 216 -7.70 -1.55 11.34
CA GLN A 216 -6.81 -0.53 10.76
C GLN A 216 -6.17 0.33 11.85
N ALA A 217 -6.93 0.77 12.86
CA ALA A 217 -6.40 1.55 13.98
C ALA A 217 -5.29 0.79 14.74
N LYS A 218 -5.40 -0.54 14.91
CA LYS A 218 -4.33 -1.37 15.51
C LYS A 218 -3.03 -1.26 14.73
N ALA A 219 -3.08 -1.43 13.41
CA ALA A 219 -1.90 -1.29 12.56
C ALA A 219 -1.32 0.13 12.60
N HIS A 220 -2.15 1.17 12.64
CA HIS A 220 -1.68 2.55 12.73
C HIS A 220 -0.99 2.83 14.06
N TYR A 221 -1.57 2.38 15.17
CA TYR A 221 -0.93 2.46 16.48
C TYR A 221 0.44 1.78 16.42
N ARG A 222 0.50 0.52 15.99
CA ARG A 222 1.74 -0.28 15.89
C ARG A 222 2.84 0.40 15.07
N PHE A 223 2.54 0.81 13.84
CA PHE A 223 3.55 1.29 12.90
C PHE A 223 3.91 2.76 13.13
N MET A 224 2.96 3.61 13.54
CA MET A 224 3.25 5.01 13.79
C MET A 224 4.04 5.20 15.08
N THR A 225 3.76 4.43 16.15
CA THR A 225 4.57 4.50 17.37
C THR A 225 5.97 3.88 17.21
N ALA A 226 6.14 2.93 16.30
CA ALA A 226 7.46 2.40 15.97
C ALA A 226 8.29 3.35 15.08
N MET A 227 7.65 4.15 14.23
CA MET A 227 8.32 5.03 13.28
C MET A 227 8.91 6.30 13.91
N MET A 228 8.30 6.79 14.99
CA MET A 228 8.68 8.04 15.63
C MET A 228 8.59 7.89 17.15
N GLY A 229 9.32 8.72 17.90
CA GLY A 229 9.36 8.68 19.38
C GLY A 229 8.07 9.14 20.07
N LEU A 230 6.92 8.59 19.68
CA LEU A 230 5.63 8.81 20.32
C LEU A 230 5.60 8.13 21.67
N THR A 231 5.24 8.87 22.71
CA THR A 231 5.16 8.39 24.09
C THR A 231 3.74 8.12 24.54
N LYS A 232 2.75 8.71 23.85
CA LYS A 232 1.34 8.61 24.22
C LYS A 232 0.41 8.64 23.00
N VAL A 233 -0.63 7.81 23.05
CA VAL A 233 -1.71 7.79 22.05
C VAL A 233 -3.07 8.01 22.71
N LYS A 234 -3.73 9.13 22.42
CA LYS A 234 -5.11 9.38 22.81
C LYS A 234 -6.06 8.69 21.83
N VAL A 235 -6.95 7.83 22.30
CA VAL A 235 -7.82 7.01 21.44
C VAL A 235 -9.28 7.32 21.68
N PHE A 236 -9.99 7.67 20.61
CA PHE A 236 -11.44 7.80 20.63
C PHE A 236 -12.13 6.81 19.69
N SER A 237 -13.20 6.19 20.17
CA SER A 237 -14.21 5.54 19.34
C SER A 237 -15.55 5.52 20.10
N PRO A 238 -16.71 5.43 19.42
CA PRO A 238 -18.01 5.56 20.08
C PRO A 238 -18.26 4.58 21.22
N ASN A 239 -17.77 3.34 21.11
CA ASN A 239 -17.93 2.32 22.14
C ASN A 239 -16.82 2.46 23.23
N PRO A 240 -17.17 2.80 24.49
CA PRO A 240 -16.20 2.97 25.57
C PRO A 240 -15.44 1.71 25.95
N GLU A 241 -16.12 0.58 26.01
CA GLU A 241 -15.50 -0.68 26.40
C GLU A 241 -14.53 -1.17 25.32
N HIS A 242 -14.90 -1.00 24.05
CA HIS A 242 -14.02 -1.34 22.93
C HIS A 242 -12.74 -0.48 22.92
N ARG A 243 -12.83 0.84 23.12
CA ARG A 243 -11.62 1.68 23.15
C ARG A 243 -10.72 1.40 24.35
N LYS A 244 -11.27 1.09 25.53
CA LYS A 244 -10.46 0.70 26.71
C LYS A 244 -9.70 -0.60 26.47
N ALA A 245 -10.37 -1.62 25.91
CA ALA A 245 -9.74 -2.88 25.57
C ALA A 245 -8.65 -2.70 24.51
N PHE A 246 -8.94 -1.89 23.47
CA PHE A 246 -7.99 -1.54 22.42
C PHE A 246 -6.74 -0.86 22.98
N THR A 247 -6.87 0.15 23.84
CA THR A 247 -5.70 0.87 24.40
C THR A 247 -4.84 -0.05 25.26
N ALA A 248 -5.46 -0.90 26.09
CA ALA A 248 -4.73 -1.87 26.91
C ALA A 248 -3.98 -2.92 26.07
N GLU A 249 -4.61 -3.41 25.00
CA GLU A 249 -3.98 -4.34 24.05
C GLU A 249 -2.76 -3.70 23.37
N MET A 250 -2.93 -2.49 22.81
CA MET A 250 -1.87 -1.82 22.06
C MET A 250 -0.72 -1.36 22.95
N GLU A 251 -0.99 -0.94 24.18
CA GLU A 251 0.05 -0.59 25.15
C GLU A 251 0.88 -1.82 25.52
N LYS A 252 0.23 -2.96 25.76
CA LYS A 252 0.93 -4.24 26.00
C LYS A 252 1.80 -4.66 24.81
N GLU A 253 1.31 -4.43 23.59
CA GLU A 253 2.02 -4.83 22.37
C GLU A 253 3.20 -3.91 22.04
N THR A 254 3.01 -2.60 22.16
CA THR A 254 3.96 -1.59 21.64
C THR A 254 4.82 -0.95 22.72
N GLY A 255 4.43 -1.06 23.99
CA GLY A 255 5.06 -0.34 25.11
C GLY A 255 4.75 1.16 25.16
N VAL A 256 3.87 1.67 24.28
CA VAL A 256 3.48 3.10 24.24
C VAL A 256 2.12 3.28 24.88
N GLN A 257 2.00 4.25 25.78
CA GLN A 257 0.82 4.49 26.61
C GLN A 257 -0.43 4.77 25.76
N GLY A 258 -1.52 4.03 26.02
CA GLY A 258 -2.82 4.24 25.41
C GLY A 258 -3.78 4.97 26.35
N GLU A 259 -4.27 6.14 25.97
CA GLU A 259 -5.21 6.97 26.74
C GLU A 259 -6.60 6.97 26.10
N PRO A 260 -7.59 6.18 26.60
CA PRO A 260 -8.94 6.22 26.06
C PRO A 260 -9.66 7.51 26.49
N VAL A 261 -10.06 8.34 25.53
CA VAL A 261 -10.70 9.64 25.79
C VAL A 261 -12.20 9.63 25.49
N SER A 262 -12.93 10.66 25.90
CA SER A 262 -14.39 10.71 25.89
C SER A 262 -15.00 11.26 24.60
N SER A 263 -14.22 12.00 23.80
CA SER A 263 -14.66 12.61 22.54
C SER A 263 -13.56 12.59 21.47
N ALA A 264 -13.96 12.75 20.20
CA ALA A 264 -13.01 12.90 19.09
C ALA A 264 -12.16 14.18 19.24
N GLU A 265 -12.73 15.24 19.82
CA GLU A 265 -12.04 16.49 20.09
C GLU A 265 -10.93 16.31 21.12
N GLU A 266 -11.21 15.61 22.23
CA GLU A 266 -10.18 15.29 23.25
C GLU A 266 -9.03 14.45 22.67
N ALA A 267 -9.33 13.61 21.67
CA ALA A 267 -8.31 12.82 20.99
C ALA A 267 -7.38 13.68 20.13
N VAL A 268 -7.82 14.86 19.70
CA VAL A 268 -7.07 15.76 18.80
C VAL A 268 -6.35 16.86 19.57
N GLN A 269 -7.01 17.47 20.56
CA GLN A 269 -6.49 18.62 21.28
C GLN A 269 -5.12 18.36 21.91
N GLY A 270 -4.16 19.26 21.64
CA GLY A 270 -2.79 19.17 22.15
C GLY A 270 -1.97 17.98 21.64
N CYS A 271 -2.38 17.32 20.56
CA CYS A 271 -1.59 16.29 19.91
C CYS A 271 -0.64 16.87 18.85
N ASP A 272 0.53 16.26 18.68
CA ASP A 272 1.47 16.62 17.61
C ASP A 272 1.07 15.98 16.28
N VAL A 273 0.50 14.77 16.37
CA VAL A 273 0.04 13.97 15.23
C VAL A 273 -1.40 13.52 15.48
N VAL A 274 -2.24 13.52 14.47
CA VAL A 274 -3.60 12.96 14.51
C VAL A 274 -3.73 11.95 13.38
N CYS A 275 -4.36 10.81 13.64
CA CYS A 275 -4.70 9.81 12.64
C CYS A 275 -6.19 9.45 12.74
N SER A 276 -6.91 9.49 11.62
CA SER A 276 -8.23 8.88 11.51
C SER A 276 -8.14 7.52 10.82
N ALA A 277 -8.74 6.51 11.44
CA ALA A 277 -8.78 5.12 10.96
C ALA A 277 -10.16 4.50 11.24
N THR A 278 -11.20 5.11 10.69
CA THR A 278 -12.61 4.85 10.96
C THR A 278 -13.34 4.19 9.78
N ASN A 279 -14.55 3.69 10.02
CA ASN A 279 -15.52 3.29 8.98
C ASN A 279 -16.60 4.36 8.76
N SER A 280 -16.33 5.62 9.14
CA SER A 280 -17.33 6.70 9.05
C SER A 280 -17.69 6.98 7.59
N SER A 281 -18.97 7.32 7.34
CA SER A 281 -19.46 7.80 6.05
C SER A 281 -19.32 9.32 5.89
N GLY A 282 -18.78 10.01 6.89
CA GLY A 282 -18.53 11.45 6.85
C GLY A 282 -17.36 11.88 7.75
N PRO A 283 -17.03 13.18 7.73
CA PRO A 283 -15.86 13.72 8.42
C PRO A 283 -15.87 13.41 9.90
N VAL A 284 -14.71 13.03 10.44
CA VAL A 284 -14.53 12.68 11.86
C VAL A 284 -13.64 13.67 12.60
N LEU A 285 -13.06 14.62 11.87
CA LEU A 285 -12.23 15.70 12.38
C LEU A 285 -12.82 17.04 11.92
N LYS A 286 -12.91 18.00 12.84
CA LYS A 286 -13.30 19.38 12.51
C LYS A 286 -12.07 20.23 12.28
N ALA A 287 -12.14 21.13 11.31
CA ALA A 287 -11.05 22.06 11.00
C ALA A 287 -10.55 22.84 12.22
N ASP A 288 -11.45 23.32 13.07
CA ASP A 288 -11.10 24.12 14.25
C ASP A 288 -10.22 23.39 15.27
N TRP A 289 -10.22 22.05 15.26
CA TRP A 289 -9.37 21.25 16.15
C TRP A 289 -7.90 21.18 15.69
N LEU A 290 -7.60 21.53 14.43
CA LEU A 290 -6.21 21.53 13.95
C LEU A 290 -5.43 22.70 14.53
N GLU A 291 -4.28 22.41 15.12
CA GLU A 291 -3.40 23.38 15.77
C GLU A 291 -2.11 23.58 14.97
N ALA A 292 -1.46 24.74 15.12
CA ALA A 292 -0.20 25.03 14.45
C ALA A 292 0.86 23.96 14.77
N GLY A 293 1.53 23.46 13.74
CA GLY A 293 2.55 22.42 13.86
C GLY A 293 2.02 20.99 13.92
N MET A 294 0.70 20.78 13.89
CA MET A 294 0.09 19.45 13.88
C MET A 294 0.29 18.75 12.53
N HIS A 295 0.39 17.43 12.55
CA HIS A 295 0.30 16.58 11.36
C HIS A 295 -0.98 15.74 11.42
N TYR A 296 -1.78 15.73 10.37
CA TYR A 296 -2.99 14.93 10.26
C TYR A 296 -2.84 13.86 9.17
N ASN A 297 -3.13 12.61 9.55
CA ASN A 297 -3.19 11.44 8.69
C ASN A 297 -4.64 10.98 8.55
N SER A 298 -5.07 10.69 7.32
CA SER A 298 -6.33 10.02 7.05
C SER A 298 -6.14 8.84 6.10
N ILE A 299 -6.90 7.77 6.32
CA ILE A 299 -6.88 6.58 5.46
C ILE A 299 -8.05 6.51 4.48
N ARG A 300 -8.96 7.51 4.52
CA ARG A 300 -10.09 7.63 3.60
C ARG A 300 -10.48 9.08 3.40
N GLU A 301 -10.80 9.44 2.17
CA GLU A 301 -11.17 10.81 1.81
C GLU A 301 -12.36 11.35 2.62
N PHE A 302 -13.29 10.48 3.01
CA PHE A 302 -14.50 10.85 3.74
C PHE A 302 -14.27 11.20 5.21
N GLU A 303 -13.09 10.91 5.77
CA GLU A 303 -12.78 11.24 7.17
C GLU A 303 -12.50 12.73 7.38
N THR A 304 -12.30 13.48 6.30
CA THR A 304 -11.95 14.90 6.30
C THR A 304 -12.84 15.72 5.36
N ASP A 305 -13.14 16.96 5.76
CA ASP A 305 -13.88 17.92 4.96
C ASP A 305 -12.94 18.93 4.28
N ILE A 306 -13.51 19.77 3.42
CA ILE A 306 -12.76 20.80 2.69
C ILE A 306 -12.18 21.84 3.67
N ALA A 307 -12.92 22.20 4.72
CA ALA A 307 -12.47 23.17 5.70
C ALA A 307 -11.18 22.71 6.42
N ALA A 308 -11.06 21.42 6.75
CA ALA A 308 -9.84 20.87 7.33
C ALA A 308 -8.67 20.91 6.33
N LEU A 309 -8.92 20.63 5.04
CA LEU A 309 -7.89 20.72 4.00
C LEU A 309 -7.42 22.17 3.80
N GLU A 310 -8.34 23.14 3.76
CA GLU A 310 -8.02 24.56 3.58
C GLU A 310 -7.17 25.13 4.72
N LYS A 311 -7.25 24.52 5.91
CA LYS A 311 -6.42 24.88 7.06
C LYS A 311 -5.01 24.28 7.03
N CYS A 312 -4.74 23.32 6.12
CA CYS A 312 -3.44 22.67 6.01
C CYS A 312 -2.50 23.45 5.08
N ASP A 313 -1.27 23.71 5.52
CA ASP A 313 -0.24 24.39 4.75
C ASP A 313 0.47 23.47 3.74
N VAL A 314 0.59 22.18 4.06
CA VAL A 314 1.21 21.17 3.19
C VAL A 314 0.30 19.96 3.12
N ILE A 315 -0.09 19.58 1.91
CA ILE A 315 -0.94 18.42 1.64
C ILE A 315 -0.20 17.47 0.71
N ALA A 316 -0.23 16.19 1.02
CA ALA A 316 0.26 15.13 0.14
C ALA A 316 -0.68 13.93 0.17
N ILE A 317 -0.55 13.07 -0.83
CA ILE A 317 -1.39 11.88 -1.00
C ILE A 317 -0.51 10.65 -1.15
N HIS A 318 -1.07 9.47 -0.93
CA HIS A 318 -0.35 8.24 -1.24
C HIS A 318 -0.09 8.15 -2.75
N THR A 319 -1.12 8.29 -3.60
CA THR A 319 -0.93 8.31 -5.04
C THR A 319 -2.08 8.98 -5.81
N SER A 320 -1.77 9.62 -6.94
CA SER A 320 -2.75 10.11 -7.92
C SER A 320 -3.19 8.99 -8.88
N PHE A 321 -2.41 7.91 -8.95
CA PHE A 321 -2.72 6.71 -9.69
C PHE A 321 -3.79 5.90 -8.94
N GLY A 322 -5.03 5.86 -9.43
CA GLY A 322 -6.08 5.26 -8.61
C GLY A 322 -7.45 5.06 -9.22
N GLY A 323 -7.56 5.01 -10.56
CA GLY A 323 -8.82 4.63 -11.19
C GLY A 323 -9.22 3.19 -10.82
N ILE A 324 -10.46 3.00 -10.37
CA ILE A 324 -11.05 1.67 -10.28
C ILE A 324 -11.73 1.38 -11.61
N GLN A 325 -11.31 0.31 -12.27
CA GLN A 325 -11.96 -0.19 -13.47
C GLN A 325 -13.05 -1.17 -13.09
N HIS A 326 -14.28 -0.88 -13.49
CA HIS A 326 -15.46 -1.68 -13.17
C HIS A 326 -15.93 -2.45 -14.40
N TYR A 327 -16.11 -3.76 -14.27
CA TYR A 327 -16.55 -4.66 -15.32
C TYR A 327 -17.79 -5.43 -14.89
N GLN A 328 -18.85 -5.34 -15.69
CA GLN A 328 -20.12 -6.03 -15.48
C GLN A 328 -20.46 -6.88 -16.73
N PRO A 329 -21.30 -7.93 -16.61
CA PRO A 329 -21.75 -8.71 -17.74
C PRO A 329 -22.40 -7.85 -18.82
N PRO A 330 -22.22 -8.19 -20.12
CA PRO A 330 -22.92 -7.51 -21.20
C PRO A 330 -24.43 -7.52 -21.01
N GLY A 331 -25.09 -6.39 -21.30
CA GLY A 331 -26.54 -6.22 -21.19
C GLY A 331 -27.04 -5.68 -19.85
N ILE A 332 -26.17 -5.56 -18.84
CA ILE A 332 -26.46 -4.83 -17.60
C ILE A 332 -26.06 -3.37 -17.82
N ASN A 333 -27.06 -2.48 -17.91
CA ASN A 333 -26.87 -1.06 -18.19
C ASN A 333 -26.74 -0.21 -16.92
N ASP A 334 -27.44 -0.61 -15.85
CA ASP A 334 -27.36 0.04 -14.54
C ASP A 334 -26.33 -0.66 -13.65
N ASP A 335 -25.75 0.08 -12.70
CA ASP A 335 -24.81 -0.50 -11.75
C ASP A 335 -25.51 -1.53 -10.85
N MET A 336 -24.95 -2.75 -10.78
CA MET A 336 -25.42 -3.78 -9.85
C MET A 336 -25.38 -3.30 -8.38
N PRO A 337 -26.22 -3.86 -7.49
CA PRO A 337 -26.22 -3.51 -6.07
C PRO A 337 -24.82 -3.54 -5.45
N GLY A 338 -24.45 -2.49 -4.74
CA GLY A 338 -23.14 -2.39 -4.09
C GLY A 338 -21.98 -2.01 -4.99
N VAL A 339 -22.19 -1.83 -6.30
CA VAL A 339 -21.21 -1.18 -7.18
C VAL A 339 -21.20 0.31 -6.86
N ARG A 340 -20.08 0.80 -6.33
CA ARG A 340 -19.85 2.23 -6.11
C ARG A 340 -18.86 2.74 -7.13
N ARG A 341 -19.33 3.64 -7.99
CA ARG A 341 -18.49 4.53 -8.77
C ARG A 341 -18.26 5.78 -7.93
N GLU A 342 -17.19 5.75 -7.14
CA GLU A 342 -16.81 6.92 -6.35
C GLU A 342 -16.56 8.09 -7.33
N LYS A 343 -17.15 9.26 -7.08
CA LYS A 343 -16.72 10.51 -7.72
C LYS A 343 -15.55 11.02 -6.89
N PRO A 344 -14.29 10.70 -7.24
CA PRO A 344 -13.17 11.03 -6.39
C PRO A 344 -13.04 12.56 -6.37
N ARG A 345 -12.56 13.12 -5.26
CA ARG A 345 -12.02 14.48 -5.35
C ARG A 345 -10.78 14.43 -6.25
N ASP A 346 -10.54 15.48 -7.01
CA ASP A 346 -9.31 15.58 -7.78
C ASP A 346 -8.14 15.86 -6.84
N TRP A 347 -7.36 14.82 -6.55
CA TRP A 347 -6.16 14.88 -5.73
C TRP A 347 -4.88 15.06 -6.56
N THR A 348 -4.96 15.07 -7.89
CA THR A 348 -3.79 15.05 -8.80
C THR A 348 -2.87 16.26 -8.66
N LYS A 349 -3.39 17.37 -8.10
CA LYS A 349 -2.61 18.58 -7.81
C LYS A 349 -1.64 18.45 -6.62
N TYR A 350 -1.79 17.43 -5.78
CA TYR A 350 -0.96 17.22 -4.59
C TYR A 350 0.15 16.20 -4.87
N PRO A 351 1.34 16.39 -4.27
CA PRO A 351 2.46 15.47 -4.44
C PRO A 351 2.19 14.10 -3.82
N GLU A 352 2.80 13.06 -4.41
CA GLU A 352 2.69 11.67 -3.95
C GLU A 352 3.76 11.30 -2.91
N ILE A 353 3.46 10.33 -2.05
CA ILE A 353 4.38 9.90 -0.98
C ILE A 353 5.75 9.47 -1.53
N CYS A 354 5.80 8.85 -2.71
CA CYS A 354 7.05 8.40 -3.31
C CYS A 354 7.97 9.59 -3.64
N ASP A 355 7.42 10.71 -4.12
CA ASP A 355 8.16 11.94 -4.37
C ASP A 355 8.61 12.61 -3.07
N LEU A 356 7.79 12.58 -2.02
CA LEU A 356 8.17 13.08 -0.71
C LEU A 356 9.35 12.27 -0.12
N ILE A 357 9.27 10.94 -0.17
CA ILE A 357 10.33 10.03 0.33
C ILE A 357 11.62 10.19 -0.48
N ALA A 358 11.50 10.40 -1.79
CA ALA A 358 12.64 10.64 -2.68
C ALA A 358 13.20 12.07 -2.60
N GLY A 359 12.59 12.97 -1.83
CA GLY A 359 13.01 14.38 -1.72
C GLY A 359 12.74 15.21 -2.99
N LYS A 360 11.82 14.75 -3.83
CA LYS A 360 11.42 15.42 -5.09
C LYS A 360 10.27 16.40 -4.92
N ALA A 361 9.54 16.31 -3.81
CA ALA A 361 8.44 17.19 -3.46
C ALA A 361 8.69 17.86 -2.10
N PRO A 362 8.16 19.09 -1.88
CA PRO A 362 8.32 19.78 -0.62
C PRO A 362 7.60 19.04 0.50
N THR A 363 8.25 18.96 1.65
CA THR A 363 7.64 18.54 2.91
C THR A 363 7.51 19.73 3.84
N ARG A 364 7.33 19.50 5.14
CA ARG A 364 7.33 20.53 6.17
C ARG A 364 8.61 21.38 6.10
N THR A 365 8.47 22.69 5.97
CA THR A 365 9.59 23.65 5.98
C THR A 365 9.73 24.40 7.30
N ASN A 366 8.68 24.43 8.14
CA ASN A 366 8.76 25.00 9.49
C ASN A 366 7.83 24.30 10.50
N ASN A 367 8.08 24.56 11.79
CA ASN A 367 7.37 23.90 12.90
C ASN A 367 5.94 24.40 13.15
N ARG A 368 5.49 25.45 12.46
CA ARG A 368 4.12 26.00 12.61
C ARG A 368 3.15 25.45 11.56
N GLN A 369 3.66 24.92 10.45
CA GLN A 369 2.81 24.39 9.38
C GLN A 369 1.91 23.25 9.87
N ILE A 370 0.66 23.26 9.46
CA ILE A 370 -0.25 22.14 9.57
C ILE A 370 -0.03 21.28 8.33
N THR A 371 0.25 19.99 8.51
CA THR A 371 0.51 19.08 7.39
C THR A 371 -0.54 17.99 7.33
N PHE A 372 -1.00 17.63 6.14
CA PHE A 372 -2.00 16.59 5.93
C PHE A 372 -1.50 15.55 4.93
N PHE A 373 -1.63 14.27 5.30
CA PHE A 373 -1.37 13.16 4.41
C PHE A 373 -2.62 12.28 4.28
N LEU A 374 -3.00 12.04 3.03
CA LEU A 374 -4.12 11.17 2.70
C LEU A 374 -3.63 9.86 2.07
N ASN A 375 -3.80 8.76 2.81
CA ASN A 375 -3.58 7.41 2.32
C ASN A 375 -4.81 6.93 1.53
N ASN A 376 -5.08 7.58 0.39
CA ASN A 376 -6.32 7.47 -0.40
C ASN A 376 -6.55 6.08 -1.02
N VAL A 377 -5.57 5.55 -1.76
CA VAL A 377 -5.77 4.35 -2.60
C VAL A 377 -4.78 3.25 -2.21
N GLY A 378 -5.14 1.98 -2.37
CA GLY A 378 -4.19 0.87 -2.23
C GLY A 378 -3.54 0.51 -3.55
N THR A 379 -2.23 0.28 -3.55
CA THR A 379 -1.45 0.00 -4.76
C THR A 379 -0.78 -1.37 -4.69
N GLY A 380 -0.40 -1.92 -5.86
CA GLY A 380 0.24 -3.23 -5.97
C GLY A 380 1.63 -3.28 -5.33
N VAL A 381 2.40 -2.19 -5.43
CA VAL A 381 3.72 -2.03 -4.79
C VAL A 381 3.65 -2.31 -3.29
N GLN A 382 2.59 -1.85 -2.62
CA GLN A 382 2.40 -2.11 -1.20
C GLN A 382 2.22 -3.60 -0.88
N PHE A 383 1.52 -4.34 -1.75
CA PHE A 383 1.35 -5.80 -1.60
C PHE A 383 2.61 -6.57 -1.96
N ALA A 384 3.38 -6.10 -2.95
CA ALA A 384 4.68 -6.67 -3.28
C ALA A 384 5.66 -6.54 -2.12
N ALA A 385 5.75 -5.34 -1.52
CA ALA A 385 6.60 -5.06 -0.37
C ALA A 385 6.24 -5.93 0.84
N MET A 386 4.97 -5.93 1.27
CA MET A 386 4.58 -6.69 2.46
C MET A 386 4.51 -8.21 2.21
N GLY A 387 4.16 -8.63 1.00
CA GLY A 387 4.23 -10.03 0.59
C GLY A 387 5.67 -10.55 0.61
N TYR A 388 6.64 -9.74 0.14
CA TYR A 388 8.06 -10.03 0.24
C TYR A 388 8.51 -10.16 1.71
N CYS A 389 8.17 -9.22 2.58
CA CYS A 389 8.48 -9.30 4.00
C CYS A 389 7.92 -10.58 4.64
N ALA A 390 6.66 -10.91 4.36
CA ALA A 390 6.03 -12.12 4.89
C ALA A 390 6.72 -13.40 4.38
N TYR A 391 6.99 -13.48 3.06
CA TYR A 391 7.67 -14.62 2.45
C TYR A 391 9.07 -14.83 3.02
N LYS A 392 9.88 -13.77 3.02
CA LYS A 392 11.26 -13.80 3.51
C LYS A 392 11.31 -14.21 4.97
N ALA A 393 10.55 -13.53 5.83
CA ALA A 393 10.56 -13.82 7.26
C ALA A 393 9.96 -15.20 7.59
N ALA A 394 8.99 -15.69 6.81
CA ALA A 394 8.46 -17.03 6.99
C ALA A 394 9.51 -18.10 6.65
N LYS A 395 10.25 -17.93 5.56
CA LYS A 395 11.36 -18.83 5.20
C LYS A 395 12.46 -18.85 6.27
N GLU A 396 12.88 -17.69 6.74
CA GLU A 396 13.91 -17.57 7.79
C GLU A 396 13.49 -18.25 9.11
N LYS A 397 12.18 -18.25 9.41
CA LYS A 397 11.63 -18.85 10.63
C LYS A 397 11.10 -20.28 10.45
N GLY A 398 11.18 -20.84 9.24
CA GLY A 398 10.61 -22.16 8.94
C GLY A 398 9.09 -22.24 9.15
N LEU A 399 8.37 -21.16 8.82
CA LEU A 399 6.91 -21.08 8.88
C LEU A 399 6.27 -21.33 7.50
N GLY A 400 5.01 -21.76 7.50
CA GLY A 400 4.25 -22.03 6.30
C GLY A 400 4.32 -23.48 5.84
N HIS A 401 3.62 -23.77 4.75
CA HIS A 401 3.51 -25.08 4.17
C HIS A 401 4.13 -25.08 2.78
N GLU A 402 5.20 -25.83 2.61
CA GLU A 402 5.85 -26.00 1.31
C GLU A 402 5.01 -26.90 0.41
N ILE A 403 4.81 -26.46 -0.84
CA ILE A 403 4.24 -27.29 -1.91
C ILE A 403 5.20 -27.30 -3.11
N PRO A 404 5.19 -28.38 -3.91
CA PRO A 404 6.11 -28.50 -5.03
C PRO A 404 5.82 -27.46 -6.11
N SER A 405 6.82 -26.67 -6.51
CA SER A 405 6.65 -25.59 -7.48
C SER A 405 6.34 -26.11 -8.89
N GLU A 406 6.77 -27.33 -9.21
CA GLU A 406 6.50 -27.98 -10.50
C GLU A 406 5.01 -28.16 -10.79
N TRP A 407 4.14 -28.14 -9.77
CA TRP A 407 2.69 -28.19 -9.94
C TRP A 407 2.12 -26.95 -10.65
N PHE A 408 2.87 -25.84 -10.67
CA PHE A 408 2.48 -24.59 -11.33
C PHE A 408 3.18 -24.35 -12.67
N LEU A 409 4.00 -25.31 -13.13
CA LEU A 409 4.74 -25.21 -14.39
C LEU A 409 4.04 -26.00 -15.49
N GLN A 410 4.25 -25.60 -16.75
CA GLN A 410 3.75 -26.31 -17.93
C GLN A 410 4.86 -26.45 -18.98
N ASP A 411 4.80 -27.54 -19.75
CA ASP A 411 5.70 -27.82 -20.89
C ASP A 411 5.14 -27.32 -22.23
N ILE A 412 3.94 -26.73 -22.21
CA ILE A 412 3.28 -26.12 -23.37
C ILE A 412 3.78 -24.68 -23.52
N LYS A 413 4.46 -24.40 -24.65
CA LYS A 413 4.83 -23.04 -25.03
C LYS A 413 3.58 -22.28 -25.50
N PRO A 414 3.27 -21.11 -24.91
CA PRO A 414 2.10 -20.30 -25.28
C PRO A 414 2.18 -19.71 -26.68
#